data_AF-A0A011UQZ1-F1
#
_entry.id   AF-A0A011UQZ1-F1
#
_cell.length_a   1.000
_cell.length_b   1.000
_cell.length_c   1.000
_cell.angle_alpha   90.00
_cell.angle_beta   90.00
_cell.angle_gamma   90.00
#
_symmetry.space_group_name_H-M   'P 1'
#
loop_
_entity.id
_entity.type
_entity.pdbx_description
1 polymer ?
#
loop_
_entity_poly.entity_id
_entity_poly.type
_entity_poly.pdbx_seq_one_letter_code
_entity_poly.pdbx_strand_id
1 'polypeptide(L)'
;MSEPEASRNADAALEDAATFAAVPDAFQRLWTPHRMAYINTGADALRGSGCPFCAAPQKSDAEGLIVHRGVTSYVLLNLFPYNSGHMLVCPYRHIATYDQATPEEVAEIGALTQTGMRVLREVSRCDGFNIGMNQGAVAGAGVDEHLHQHIVPRWSSDANFFPIIARTKALPQLLGEVREAVAAAWPAA
;
A
#
# COMPACT_ATOMS: atom_id res chain seq x y z
N MET A 1 -3.88 -69.92 21.27
CA MET A 1 -4.31 -69.01 20.18
C MET A 1 -5.34 -68.07 20.79
N SER A 2 -4.97 -66.81 20.97
CA SER A 2 -5.84 -65.80 21.59
C SER A 2 -5.39 -64.42 21.09
N GLU A 3 -6.23 -63.78 20.28
CA GLU A 3 -6.27 -62.32 20.10
C GLU A 3 -7.10 -61.69 21.25
N PRO A 4 -7.36 -60.36 21.28
CA PRO A 4 -6.45 -59.31 21.70
C PRO A 4 -7.04 -58.48 22.87
N GLU A 5 -6.23 -57.82 23.70
CA GLU A 5 -6.75 -56.81 24.64
C GLU A 5 -6.16 -55.43 24.35
N ALA A 6 -7.07 -54.52 24.02
CA ALA A 6 -6.85 -53.09 23.99
C ALA A 6 -6.65 -52.56 25.42
N SER A 7 -5.61 -51.75 25.62
CA SER A 7 -5.59 -50.81 26.74
C SER A 7 -5.05 -49.46 26.28
N ARG A 8 -5.90 -48.46 26.55
CA ARG A 8 -5.74 -47.02 26.35
C ARG A 8 -4.43 -46.50 26.96
N ASN A 9 -3.81 -45.56 26.27
CA ASN A 9 -3.05 -44.45 26.86
C ASN A 9 -3.22 -43.28 25.88
N ALA A 10 -3.93 -42.23 26.27
CA ALA A 10 -3.48 -41.12 27.11
C ALA A 10 -2.79 -40.06 26.26
N ASP A 11 -3.30 -38.84 26.40
CA ASP A 11 -2.82 -37.57 25.84
C ASP A 11 -2.82 -37.44 24.33
N ALA A 12 -3.89 -36.83 23.80
CA ALA A 12 -3.79 -36.03 22.60
C ALA A 12 -2.82 -34.88 22.90
N ALA A 13 -1.53 -35.15 22.69
CA ALA A 13 -0.49 -34.15 22.75
C ALA A 13 -0.89 -33.01 21.82
N LEU A 14 -0.89 -31.79 22.36
CA LEU A 14 -0.96 -30.58 21.54
C LEU A 14 0.22 -30.64 20.57
N GLU A 15 -0.08 -30.90 19.30
CA GLU A 15 0.94 -30.94 18.26
C GLU A 15 1.47 -29.53 18.02
N ASP A 16 2.79 -29.39 18.15
CA ASP A 16 3.51 -28.16 17.88
C ASP A 16 3.31 -27.79 16.40
N ALA A 17 2.88 -26.55 16.13
CA ALA A 17 2.73 -26.05 14.76
C ALA A 17 4.03 -26.16 13.93
N ALA A 18 5.18 -26.34 14.58
CA ALA A 18 6.47 -26.60 13.96
C ALA A 18 6.58 -27.96 13.23
N THR A 19 5.69 -28.93 13.48
CA THR A 19 5.67 -30.21 12.74
C THR A 19 4.80 -30.19 11.49
N PHE A 20 3.98 -29.15 11.30
CA PHE A 20 3.36 -28.89 10.00
C PHE A 20 4.40 -28.31 9.06
N ALA A 21 4.44 -28.82 7.83
CA ALA A 21 5.39 -28.41 6.79
C ALA A 21 5.16 -26.94 6.34
N ALA A 22 5.55 -25.99 7.18
CA ALA A 22 5.91 -24.64 6.78
C ALA A 22 7.45 -24.61 6.73
N VAL A 23 8.01 -24.56 5.52
CA VAL A 23 9.45 -24.40 5.33
C VAL A 23 9.89 -23.11 6.06
N PRO A 24 10.80 -23.17 7.05
CA PRO A 24 11.33 -21.97 7.69
C PRO A 24 12.21 -21.27 6.66
N ASP A 25 11.70 -20.18 6.10
CA ASP A 25 12.46 -19.40 5.14
C ASP A 25 13.37 -18.40 5.88
N ALA A 26 14.53 -18.09 5.31
CA ALA A 26 15.55 -17.19 5.88
C ALA A 26 15.13 -15.70 5.90
N PHE A 27 13.90 -15.37 6.28
CA PHE A 27 13.31 -14.04 6.12
C PHE A 27 13.08 -13.36 7.48
N GLN A 28 14.17 -12.86 8.06
CA GLN A 28 14.09 -11.75 9.01
C GLN A 28 13.95 -10.44 8.23
N ARG A 29 12.75 -9.86 8.30
CA ARG A 29 12.35 -8.68 7.52
C ARG A 29 12.76 -7.42 8.29
N LEU A 30 13.78 -6.70 7.85
CA LEU A 30 14.13 -5.41 8.42
C LEU A 30 13.26 -4.34 7.75
N TRP A 31 12.37 -3.73 8.52
CA TRP A 31 11.40 -2.77 8.03
C TRP A 31 11.87 -1.34 8.29
N THR A 32 11.52 -0.39 7.40
CA THR A 32 11.71 1.05 7.68
C THR A 32 11.02 1.43 9.00
N PRO A 33 11.52 2.41 9.77
CA PRO A 33 11.01 2.75 11.10
C PRO A 33 9.47 2.96 11.15
N HIS A 34 8.90 3.54 10.08
CA HIS A 34 7.45 3.75 9.96
C HIS A 34 6.66 2.44 9.80
N ARG A 35 7.25 1.42 9.17
CA ARG A 35 6.64 0.09 9.03
C ARG A 35 6.83 -0.78 10.28
N MET A 36 7.89 -0.55 11.07
CA MET A 36 7.99 -1.11 12.42
C MET A 36 6.87 -0.60 13.34
N ALA A 37 6.51 0.68 13.25
CA ALA A 37 5.36 1.23 13.96
C ALA A 37 4.04 0.54 13.57
N TYR A 38 3.85 0.22 12.28
CA TYR A 38 2.68 -0.53 11.76
C TYR A 38 2.62 -1.99 12.21
N ILE A 39 3.76 -2.70 12.22
CA ILE A 39 3.78 -4.11 12.63
C ILE A 39 3.59 -4.25 14.14
N ASN A 40 4.14 -3.32 14.92
CA ASN A 40 3.92 -3.27 16.37
C ASN A 40 2.51 -2.82 16.76
N THR A 41 1.83 -2.08 15.89
CA THR A 41 0.40 -1.77 16.05
C THR A 41 -0.49 -2.85 15.43
N GLY A 42 0.04 -3.68 14.53
CA GLY A 42 -0.75 -4.63 13.76
C GLY A 42 -1.57 -3.92 12.68
N ALA A 43 -1.76 -4.59 11.53
CA ALA A 43 -2.71 -4.15 10.51
C ALA A 43 -4.11 -3.85 11.10
N ASP A 44 -4.44 -4.55 12.19
CA ASP A 44 -5.69 -4.43 12.92
C ASP A 44 -5.80 -3.17 13.80
N ALA A 45 -4.72 -2.55 14.31
CA ALA A 45 -4.87 -1.32 15.09
C ALA A 45 -5.07 -0.07 14.22
N LEU A 46 -4.69 -0.11 12.95
CA LEU A 46 -5.09 0.90 11.95
C LEU A 46 -6.45 0.60 11.32
N ARG A 47 -6.97 -0.64 11.45
CA ARG A 47 -8.41 -0.92 11.36
C ARG A 47 -9.17 -0.44 12.61
N GLY A 48 -8.65 0.55 13.33
CA GLY A 48 -9.38 1.31 14.34
C GLY A 48 -10.60 1.98 13.71
N SER A 49 -11.72 1.25 13.69
CA SER A 49 -13.09 1.69 13.41
C SER A 49 -13.35 2.58 12.16
N GLY A 50 -12.54 2.53 11.10
CA GLY A 50 -12.84 3.31 9.89
C GLY A 50 -11.85 3.19 8.74
N CYS A 51 -12.32 3.51 7.52
CA CYS A 51 -11.49 3.52 6.32
C CYS A 51 -10.49 4.69 6.33
N PRO A 52 -9.17 4.46 6.16
CA PRO A 52 -8.16 5.52 6.15
C PRO A 52 -8.35 6.51 4.99
N PHE A 53 -8.86 6.05 3.84
CA PHE A 53 -9.14 6.90 2.68
C PHE A 53 -10.39 7.76 2.89
N CYS A 54 -11.39 7.32 3.67
CA CYS A 54 -12.47 8.22 4.09
C CYS A 54 -11.99 9.27 5.10
N ALA A 55 -11.05 8.90 5.97
CA ALA A 55 -10.52 9.79 7.01
C ALA A 55 -9.56 10.85 6.45
N ALA A 56 -8.74 10.53 5.45
CA ALA A 56 -7.71 11.44 4.93
C ALA A 56 -8.27 12.80 4.45
N PRO A 57 -9.36 12.86 3.66
CA PRO A 57 -9.96 14.14 3.25
C PRO A 57 -10.47 15.02 4.40
N GLN A 58 -10.72 14.45 5.58
CA GLN A 58 -11.20 15.18 6.78
C GLN A 58 -10.05 15.83 7.57
N LYS A 59 -8.80 15.54 7.22
CA LYS A 59 -7.60 16.12 7.84
C LYS A 59 -7.10 17.30 7.01
N SER A 60 -6.15 18.04 7.58
CA SER A 60 -5.34 18.95 6.76
C SER A 60 -4.56 18.17 5.70
N ASP A 61 -4.20 18.82 4.59
CA ASP A 61 -3.52 18.12 3.50
C ASP A 61 -2.15 17.56 3.91
N ALA A 62 -1.46 18.23 4.84
CA ALA A 62 -0.18 17.75 5.36
C ALA A 62 -0.37 16.45 6.17
N GLU A 63 -1.37 16.40 7.07
CA GLU A 63 -1.65 15.23 7.89
C GLU A 63 -2.27 14.06 7.09
N GLY A 64 -3.06 14.38 6.07
CA GLY A 64 -3.65 13.41 5.15
C GLY A 64 -2.71 12.98 4.02
N LEU A 65 -1.52 13.58 3.93
CA LEU A 65 -0.57 13.42 2.82
C LEU A 65 -1.18 13.73 1.44
N ILE A 66 -2.20 14.58 1.40
CA ILE A 66 -2.94 14.94 0.19
C ILE A 66 -2.09 15.92 -0.62
N VAL A 67 -1.87 15.60 -1.89
CA VAL A 67 -1.17 16.48 -2.84
C VAL A 67 -2.15 17.30 -3.67
N HIS A 68 -3.35 16.79 -3.91
CA HIS A 68 -4.37 17.49 -4.67
C HIS A 68 -5.78 17.00 -4.35
N ARG A 69 -6.75 17.93 -4.40
CA ARG A 69 -8.19 17.66 -4.22
C ARG A 69 -8.91 18.01 -5.50
N GLY A 70 -9.49 17.01 -6.16
CA GLY A 70 -10.43 17.19 -7.27
C GLY A 70 -11.87 17.28 -6.76
N VAL A 71 -12.82 17.04 -7.66
CA VAL A 71 -14.27 17.14 -7.47
C VAL A 71 -14.86 15.85 -6.89
N THR A 72 -14.62 14.72 -7.54
CA THR A 72 -15.07 13.36 -7.16
C THR A 72 -13.95 12.49 -6.60
N SER A 73 -12.69 12.85 -6.88
CA SER A 73 -11.50 12.12 -6.49
C SER A 73 -10.40 13.05 -5.98
N TYR A 74 -9.45 12.48 -5.24
CA TYR A 74 -8.30 13.19 -4.69
C TYR A 74 -7.03 12.35 -4.80
N VAL A 75 -5.89 12.99 -4.59
CA VAL A 75 -4.57 12.36 -4.73
C VAL A 75 -3.79 12.56 -3.44
N LEU A 76 -3.18 11.49 -2.95
CA LEU A 76 -2.35 11.48 -1.75
C LEU A 76 -1.10 10.62 -1.94
N LEU A 77 -0.05 10.88 -1.16
CA LEU A 77 1.10 9.98 -1.12
C LEU A 77 0.79 8.71 -0.36
N ASN A 78 1.35 7.59 -0.81
CA ASN A 78 1.30 6.36 -0.06
C ASN A 78 2.24 6.46 1.15
N LEU A 79 1.73 6.15 2.35
CA LEU A 79 2.50 6.12 3.59
C LEU A 79 3.65 5.10 3.55
N PHE A 80 3.51 4.04 2.76
CA PHE A 80 4.51 2.98 2.57
C PHE A 80 4.91 2.86 1.10
N PRO A 81 5.68 3.82 0.57
CA PRO A 81 5.88 3.93 -0.86
C PRO A 81 6.92 2.90 -1.38
N TYR A 82 6.63 2.25 -2.51
CA TYR A 82 7.61 1.44 -3.27
C TYR A 82 8.80 2.25 -3.79
N ASN A 83 8.55 3.53 -4.10
CA ASN A 83 9.49 4.51 -4.62
C ASN A 83 9.07 5.91 -4.13
N SER A 84 10.03 6.82 -3.97
CA SER A 84 9.71 8.23 -3.67
C SER A 84 8.72 8.78 -4.70
N GLY A 85 7.67 9.45 -4.25
CA GLY A 85 6.58 9.94 -5.10
C GLY A 85 5.48 8.93 -5.43
N HIS A 86 5.51 7.70 -4.87
CA HIS A 86 4.38 6.78 -4.99
C HIS A 86 3.12 7.41 -4.41
N MET A 87 2.15 7.68 -5.28
CA MET A 87 0.87 8.28 -4.94
C MET A 87 -0.30 7.34 -5.25
N LEU A 88 -1.43 7.65 -4.62
CA LEU A 88 -2.70 7.00 -4.80
C LEU A 88 -3.71 8.02 -5.33
N VAL A 89 -4.57 7.61 -6.25
CA VAL A 89 -5.77 8.36 -6.65
C VAL A 89 -6.99 7.61 -6.13
N CYS A 90 -7.79 8.28 -5.30
CA CYS A 90 -8.92 7.68 -4.62
C CYS A 90 -10.19 8.50 -4.88
N PRO A 91 -11.35 7.88 -5.15
CA PRO A 91 -12.62 8.58 -5.08
C PRO A 91 -12.92 8.99 -3.63
N TYR A 92 -13.66 10.08 -3.44
CA TYR A 92 -14.17 10.44 -2.10
C TYR A 92 -15.20 9.42 -1.60
N ARG A 93 -16.01 8.87 -2.52
CA ARG A 93 -17.01 7.85 -2.21
C ARG A 93 -16.33 6.55 -1.82
N HIS A 94 -16.85 5.92 -0.77
CA HIS A 94 -16.38 4.62 -0.31
C HIS A 94 -16.95 3.51 -1.22
N ILE A 95 -16.14 3.07 -2.17
CA ILE A 95 -16.42 1.93 -3.06
C ILE A 95 -15.25 0.98 -3.06
N ALA A 96 -15.51 -0.32 -3.06
CA ALA A 96 -14.45 -1.31 -2.98
C ALA A 96 -13.73 -1.47 -4.31
N THR A 97 -14.50 -1.55 -5.39
CA THR A 97 -13.99 -2.02 -6.68
C THR A 97 -14.24 -1.03 -7.81
N TYR A 98 -13.40 -1.11 -8.85
CA TYR A 98 -13.41 -0.15 -9.96
C TYR A 98 -14.71 -0.20 -10.78
N ASP A 99 -15.37 -1.36 -10.88
CA ASP A 99 -16.66 -1.52 -11.55
C ASP A 99 -17.82 -0.79 -10.84
N GLN A 100 -17.63 -0.36 -9.59
CA GLN A 100 -18.60 0.43 -8.84
C GLN A 100 -18.46 1.94 -9.09
N ALA A 101 -17.39 2.38 -9.74
CA ALA A 101 -17.12 3.80 -9.99
C ALA A 101 -18.10 4.39 -11.02
N THR A 102 -18.54 5.63 -10.79
CA THR A 102 -19.37 6.33 -11.78
C THR A 102 -18.53 6.77 -12.98
N PRO A 103 -19.15 7.10 -14.14
CA PRO A 103 -18.42 7.63 -15.29
C PRO A 103 -17.60 8.88 -14.97
N GLU A 104 -18.10 9.75 -14.10
CA GLU A 104 -17.43 10.97 -13.65
C GLU A 104 -16.21 10.65 -12.78
N GLU A 105 -16.33 9.71 -11.84
CA GLU A 105 -15.22 9.22 -11.02
C GLU A 105 -14.13 8.58 -11.89
N VAL A 106 -14.52 7.74 -12.86
CA VAL A 106 -13.59 7.13 -13.83
C VAL A 106 -12.83 8.18 -14.62
N ALA A 107 -13.54 9.18 -15.15
CA ALA A 107 -12.96 10.25 -15.94
C ALA A 107 -11.95 11.07 -15.11
N GLU A 108 -12.31 11.42 -13.88
CA GLU A 108 -11.44 12.21 -13.01
C GLU A 108 -10.25 11.40 -12.48
N ILE A 109 -10.44 10.13 -12.10
CA ILE A 109 -9.31 9.25 -11.73
C ILE A 109 -8.30 9.19 -12.88
N GLY A 110 -8.77 9.05 -14.12
CA GLY A 110 -7.92 9.08 -15.32
C GLY A 110 -7.20 10.41 -15.50
N ALA A 111 -7.91 11.53 -15.37
CA ALA A 111 -7.34 12.87 -15.51
C ALA A 111 -6.28 13.17 -14.44
N LEU A 112 -6.59 12.87 -13.18
CA LEU A 112 -5.67 13.01 -12.05
C LEU A 112 -4.45 12.11 -12.20
N THR A 113 -4.63 10.90 -12.73
CA THR A 113 -3.51 9.99 -13.04
C THR A 113 -2.55 10.62 -14.04
N GLN A 114 -3.07 11.16 -15.15
CA GLN A 114 -2.22 11.81 -16.15
C GLN A 114 -1.50 13.05 -15.60
N THR A 115 -2.17 13.86 -14.78
CA THR A 115 -1.55 15.02 -14.13
C THR A 115 -0.47 14.59 -13.15
N GLY A 116 -0.74 13.60 -12.29
CA GLY A 116 0.24 13.05 -11.37
C GLY A 116 1.50 12.53 -12.06
N MET A 117 1.36 11.87 -13.21
CA MET A 117 2.51 11.43 -14.02
C MET A 117 3.36 12.61 -14.54
N ARG A 118 2.72 13.69 -15.03
CA ARG A 118 3.43 14.88 -15.50
C ARG A 118 4.18 15.56 -14.35
N VAL A 119 3.51 15.76 -13.23
CA VAL A 119 4.08 16.36 -12.02
C VAL A 119 5.26 15.54 -11.49
N LEU A 120 5.12 14.22 -11.37
CA LEU A 120 6.23 13.37 -10.92
C LEU A 120 7.41 13.40 -11.88
N ARG A 121 7.17 13.45 -13.19
CA ARG A 121 8.25 13.55 -14.18
C ARG A 121 9.02 14.85 -14.01
N GLU A 122 8.33 15.95 -13.76
CA GLU A 122 8.95 17.26 -13.49
C GLU A 122 9.76 17.25 -12.19
N VAL A 123 9.13 16.85 -11.08
CA VAL A 123 9.72 16.95 -9.73
C VAL A 123 10.85 15.95 -9.51
N SER A 124 10.69 14.72 -10.03
CA SER A 124 11.57 13.60 -9.69
C SER A 124 12.44 13.10 -10.84
N ARG A 125 12.20 13.58 -12.07
CA ARG A 125 12.90 13.14 -13.29
C ARG A 125 12.89 11.62 -13.47
N CYS A 126 11.75 10.99 -13.16
CA CYS A 126 11.56 9.56 -13.37
C CYS A 126 11.48 9.18 -14.86
N ASP A 127 11.96 7.99 -15.18
CA ASP A 127 12.06 7.45 -16.53
C ASP A 127 10.76 6.80 -17.00
N GLY A 128 9.94 6.30 -16.05
CA GLY A 128 8.72 5.57 -16.35
C GLY A 128 7.78 5.44 -15.16
N PHE A 129 6.69 4.68 -15.35
CA PHE A 129 5.65 4.51 -14.33
C PHE A 129 5.09 3.07 -14.34
N ASN A 130 4.72 2.58 -13.16
CA ASN A 130 3.70 1.54 -13.04
C ASN A 130 2.40 2.17 -12.55
N ILE A 131 1.30 1.79 -13.18
CA ILE A 131 -0.04 2.23 -12.84
C ILE A 131 -0.90 0.99 -12.68
N GLY A 132 -1.71 0.92 -11.63
CA GLY A 132 -2.56 -0.23 -11.41
C GLY A 132 -3.42 -0.13 -10.16
N MET A 133 -4.34 -1.09 -10.04
CA MET A 133 -5.24 -1.25 -8.91
C MET A 133 -5.26 -2.73 -8.53
N ASN A 134 -5.20 -3.02 -7.24
CA ASN A 134 -5.49 -4.37 -6.75
C ASN A 134 -6.98 -4.41 -6.36
N GLN A 135 -7.74 -5.36 -6.91
CA GLN A 135 -9.20 -5.43 -6.76
C GLN A 135 -9.58 -6.62 -5.87
N GLY A 136 -9.94 -6.33 -4.61
CA GLY A 136 -10.28 -7.32 -3.58
C GLY A 136 -9.07 -7.86 -2.80
N ALA A 137 -9.32 -8.41 -1.60
CA ALA A 137 -8.28 -8.92 -0.70
C ALA A 137 -7.31 -9.92 -1.36
N VAL A 138 -7.84 -10.85 -2.16
CA VAL A 138 -7.04 -11.90 -2.83
C VAL A 138 -6.08 -11.31 -3.87
N ALA A 139 -6.42 -10.18 -4.48
CA ALA A 139 -5.55 -9.48 -5.43
C ALA A 139 -4.42 -8.68 -4.73
N GLY A 140 -4.33 -8.74 -3.40
CA GLY A 140 -3.31 -8.04 -2.62
C GLY A 140 -3.64 -6.57 -2.35
N ALA A 141 -4.91 -6.20 -2.33
CA ALA A 141 -5.33 -4.88 -1.86
C ALA A 141 -5.10 -4.79 -0.34
N GLY A 142 -4.29 -3.82 0.09
CA GLY A 142 -4.02 -3.61 1.53
C GLY A 142 -5.21 -3.00 2.28
N VAL A 143 -6.05 -2.24 1.56
CA VAL A 143 -7.34 -1.72 2.00
C VAL A 143 -8.32 -2.03 0.87
N ASP A 144 -9.00 -3.17 0.95
CA ASP A 144 -9.79 -3.72 -0.14
C ASP A 144 -11.22 -3.16 -0.23
N GLU A 145 -11.68 -2.46 0.80
CA GLU A 145 -13.02 -1.85 0.84
C GLU A 145 -13.08 -0.46 0.18
N HIS A 146 -11.94 0.15 -0.18
CA HIS A 146 -11.91 1.48 -0.80
C HIS A 146 -10.89 1.55 -1.94
N LEU A 147 -11.40 1.75 -3.15
CA LEU A 147 -10.71 1.85 -4.43
C LEU A 147 -9.57 2.87 -4.40
N HIS A 148 -8.40 2.46 -4.89
CA HIS A 148 -7.27 3.37 -5.06
C HIS A 148 -6.38 2.93 -6.23
N GLN A 149 -6.07 3.86 -7.13
CA GLN A 149 -5.11 3.66 -8.20
C GLN A 149 -3.72 4.05 -7.74
N HIS A 150 -2.78 3.11 -7.88
CA HIS A 150 -1.36 3.37 -7.68
C HIS A 150 -0.76 4.10 -8.87
N ILE A 151 0.10 5.09 -8.59
CA ILE A 151 1.02 5.69 -9.56
C ILE A 151 2.41 5.61 -8.94
N VAL A 152 3.23 4.72 -9.48
CA VAL A 152 4.58 4.44 -8.96
C VAL A 152 5.62 4.92 -9.98
N PRO A 153 6.36 6.01 -9.70
CA PRO A 153 7.45 6.43 -10.56
C PRO A 153 8.58 5.40 -10.55
N ARG A 154 9.23 5.21 -11.70
CA ARG A 154 10.30 4.24 -11.93
C ARG A 154 11.52 4.91 -12.55
N TRP A 155 12.70 4.41 -12.19
CA TRP A 155 13.97 4.79 -12.80
C TRP A 155 14.64 3.55 -13.37
N SER A 156 15.37 3.72 -14.46
CA SER A 156 16.18 2.69 -15.11
C SER A 156 17.13 1.97 -14.14
N SER A 157 17.56 2.65 -13.07
CA SER A 157 18.43 2.12 -12.01
C SER A 157 17.71 1.89 -10.66
N ASP A 158 16.39 1.67 -10.63
CA ASP A 158 15.67 1.39 -9.37
C ASP A 158 15.51 -0.10 -9.05
N ALA A 159 15.78 -0.96 -10.04
CA ALA A 159 15.81 -2.42 -9.93
C ALA A 159 17.26 -2.93 -9.83
N ASN A 160 18.04 -2.36 -8.91
CA ASN A 160 19.43 -2.76 -8.69
C ASN A 160 19.49 -4.01 -7.81
N PHE A 161 20.66 -4.64 -7.74
CA PHE A 161 20.91 -5.83 -6.91
C PHE A 161 20.68 -5.58 -5.40
N PHE A 162 20.85 -4.34 -4.93
CA PHE A 162 20.74 -3.96 -3.52
C PHE A 162 19.36 -4.25 -2.89
N PRO A 163 18.22 -3.81 -3.46
CA PRO A 163 16.90 -4.21 -2.97
C PRO A 163 16.64 -5.73 -2.95
N ILE A 164 17.27 -6.48 -3.87
CA ILE A 164 17.08 -7.93 -4.01
C ILE A 164 17.88 -8.69 -2.93
N ILE A 165 19.10 -8.24 -2.64
CA ILE A 165 20.01 -8.88 -1.68
C ILE A 165 19.79 -8.37 -0.25
N ALA A 166 19.66 -7.06 -0.08
CA ALA A 166 19.48 -6.45 1.23
C ALA A 166 18.02 -6.47 1.70
N ARG A 167 17.07 -6.85 0.83
CA ARG A 167 15.61 -6.83 1.07
C ARG A 167 15.11 -5.50 1.67
N THR A 168 15.89 -4.44 1.45
CA THR A 168 15.72 -3.13 2.04
C THR A 168 15.89 -2.12 0.92
N LYS A 169 14.97 -1.17 0.85
CA LYS A 169 15.06 -0.04 -0.08
C LYS A 169 15.14 1.23 0.73
N ALA A 170 16.28 1.91 0.66
CA ALA A 170 16.40 3.24 1.23
C ALA A 170 15.53 4.20 0.41
N LEU A 171 14.61 4.90 1.07
CA LEU A 171 13.90 6.03 0.50
C LEU A 171 14.69 7.29 0.89
N PRO A 172 15.32 7.98 -0.06
CA PRO A 172 16.28 9.03 0.24
C PRO A 172 15.64 10.37 0.68
N GLN A 173 14.33 10.50 0.64
CA GLN A 173 13.60 11.75 0.92
C GLN A 173 12.51 11.56 1.97
N LEU A 174 12.28 12.58 2.78
CA LEU A 174 11.18 12.58 3.76
C LEU A 174 9.84 12.72 3.05
N LEU A 175 8.83 11.99 3.52
CA LEU A 175 7.52 11.95 2.89
C LEU A 175 6.84 13.33 2.84
N GLY A 176 7.05 14.17 3.85
CA GLY A 176 6.55 15.55 3.89
C GLY A 176 7.15 16.44 2.80
N GLU A 177 8.47 16.38 2.61
CA GLU A 177 9.17 17.16 1.58
C GLU A 177 8.71 16.76 0.17
N VAL A 178 8.52 15.45 -0.06
CA VAL A 178 7.99 14.94 -1.33
C VAL A 178 6.56 15.44 -1.55
N ARG A 179 5.72 15.43 -0.50
CA ARG A 179 4.33 15.91 -0.59
C ARG A 179 4.29 17.38 -0.97
N GLU A 180 5.10 18.21 -0.33
CA GLU A 180 5.19 19.64 -0.62
C GLU A 180 5.66 19.91 -2.04
N ALA A 181 6.72 19.24 -2.49
CA ALA A 181 7.25 19.41 -3.84
C ALA A 181 6.23 19.01 -4.92
N VAL A 182 5.52 17.89 -4.73
CA VAL A 182 4.48 17.42 -5.66
C VAL A 182 3.26 18.34 -5.64
N ALA A 183 2.81 18.78 -4.47
CA ALA A 183 1.68 19.70 -4.34
C ALA A 183 1.98 21.07 -4.98
N ALA A 184 3.19 21.59 -4.78
CA ALA A 184 3.60 22.88 -5.35
C ALA A 184 3.72 22.86 -6.88
N ALA A 185 4.10 21.73 -7.47
CA ALA A 185 4.17 21.53 -8.91
C ALA A 185 2.82 21.14 -9.54
N TRP A 186 1.76 20.96 -8.75
CA TRP A 186 0.45 20.64 -9.28
C TRP A 186 -0.14 21.86 -10.01
N PRO A 187 -0.67 21.71 -11.25
CA PRO A 187 -1.26 22.84 -11.97
C PRO A 187 -2.38 23.49 -11.17
N ALA A 188 -2.40 24.83 -11.16
CA ALA A 188 -3.54 25.59 -10.66
C ALA A 188 -4.79 25.27 -11.52
N ALA A 189 -5.95 25.19 -10.85
CA ALA A 189 -7.24 24.98 -11.50
C ALA A 189 -7.68 26.20 -12.33
#